data_AF-A0AAD4HY82-F1
#
_entry.id   AF-A0AAD4HY82-F1
#
_cell.length_a   1.000
_cell.length_b   1.000
_cell.length_c   1.000
_cell.angle_alpha   90.00
_cell.angle_beta   90.00
_cell.angle_gamma   90.00
#
_symmetry.space_group_name_H-M   'P 1'
#
loop_
_entity.id
_entity.type
_entity.pdbx_description
1 polymer ?
#
loop_
_entity_poly.entity_id
_entity_poly.type
_entity_poly.pdbx_seq_one_letter_code
_entity_poly.pdbx_strand_id
1 'polypeptide(L)'
;MADVRNTALFLIAEISGRKQGGSQTRHSPHVARVRTDEQKQRDLERIDKYRALEDQVRALTSQGDYSADTFQLTVLHDMERPQTLPNLWLILKTIGWVIMLEGVLEYFSYRHYSTLFHQLLVIFLGRDPARPRLPDSWDECNDDEATAAAAAAAEAQDLSTIKSELGFTIPLLLESPKCYWIWSYRLWILQQAIARLRVPLARRIWEEELGLASKMLGKDRRNFHAWGYRRHVVAQLESPSLEGSSMVEAEFAYTDRMIQSDLSNFSAWHSRSKLIPRLLDERGADDLARRAFLDKELDQIREALNVGPEDQSLWYYHQFLVLNLVTPEKHPAMTTRFTTQDRVAYLTREIDEIKELLEDYDDAKLIYEGLFEYTLYLCQLEGRAPDDSERADLVAWLGKLKQLDPMRNGRWADLERECGLKEGGK
;
A
#
# COMPACT_ATOMS: atom_id res chain seq x y z
N MET A 1 -18.14 17.74 -23.86
CA MET A 1 -17.24 17.04 -22.91
C MET A 1 -15.81 16.81 -23.44
N ALA A 2 -15.59 16.46 -24.72
CA ALA A 2 -14.24 16.19 -25.25
C ALA A 2 -13.31 17.43 -25.27
N ASP A 3 -13.86 18.62 -25.57
CA ASP A 3 -13.07 19.85 -25.75
C ASP A 3 -12.49 20.40 -24.43
N VAL A 4 -13.28 20.34 -23.36
CA VAL A 4 -12.91 20.84 -22.02
C VAL A 4 -11.97 19.88 -21.27
N ARG A 5 -12.10 18.57 -21.52
CA ARG A 5 -11.15 17.55 -21.02
C ARG A 5 -9.78 17.69 -21.66
N ASN A 6 -9.72 18.09 -22.93
CA ASN A 6 -8.47 18.45 -23.58
C ASN A 6 -7.84 19.69 -22.94
N THR A 7 -8.63 20.67 -22.49
CA THR A 7 -8.13 21.84 -21.75
C THR A 7 -7.51 21.46 -20.41
N ALA A 8 -8.13 20.54 -19.65
CA ALA A 8 -7.57 20.04 -18.39
C ALA A 8 -6.28 19.22 -18.61
N LEU A 9 -6.24 18.35 -19.63
CA LEU A 9 -5.03 17.62 -20.04
C LEU A 9 -3.93 18.55 -20.57
N PHE A 10 -4.30 19.65 -21.24
CA PHE A 10 -3.38 20.68 -21.71
C PHE A 10 -2.77 21.47 -20.54
N LEU A 11 -3.58 21.82 -19.52
CA LEU A 11 -3.10 22.41 -18.26
C LEU A 11 -2.16 21.45 -17.50
N ILE A 12 -2.45 20.14 -17.49
CA ILE A 12 -1.55 19.11 -16.93
C ILE A 12 -0.21 19.09 -17.68
N ALA A 13 -0.22 19.14 -19.02
CA ALA A 13 0.99 19.18 -19.84
C ALA A 13 1.79 20.48 -19.64
N GLU A 14 1.12 21.62 -19.50
CA GLU A 14 1.75 22.93 -19.31
C GLU A 14 2.38 23.08 -17.92
N ILE A 15 1.74 22.51 -16.87
CA ILE A 15 2.27 22.47 -15.51
C ILE A 15 3.41 21.44 -15.38
N SER A 16 3.27 20.28 -16.03
CA SER A 16 4.31 19.22 -16.03
C SER A 16 5.56 19.64 -16.83
N GLY A 17 5.38 20.38 -17.94
CA GLY A 17 6.48 20.88 -18.77
C GLY A 17 7.37 21.90 -18.07
N ARG A 18 6.86 22.63 -17.07
CA ARG A 18 7.64 23.62 -16.30
C ARG A 18 8.45 23.01 -15.14
N LYS A 19 8.29 21.72 -14.82
CA LYS A 19 9.04 21.00 -13.78
C LYS A 19 10.16 20.10 -14.32
N GLN A 20 10.47 20.13 -15.63
CA GLN A 20 11.68 19.49 -16.16
C GLN A 20 12.95 20.31 -15.81
N GLY A 21 13.26 20.38 -14.51
CA GLY A 21 14.57 20.73 -13.99
C GLY A 21 15.00 19.57 -13.10
N GLY A 22 15.97 18.78 -13.58
CA GLY A 22 16.38 17.50 -13.00
C GLY A 22 16.56 17.52 -11.49
N SER A 23 15.96 16.54 -10.81
CA SER A 23 16.28 16.21 -9.43
C SER A 23 17.57 15.39 -9.42
N GLN A 24 18.71 16.09 -9.39
CA GLN A 24 19.92 15.49 -8.81
C GLN A 24 19.80 15.58 -7.30
N THR A 25 19.77 14.42 -6.66
CA THR A 25 19.80 14.24 -5.22
C THR A 25 21.13 14.74 -4.65
N ARG A 26 21.13 15.96 -4.10
CA ARG A 26 22.08 16.37 -3.06
C ARG A 26 21.26 16.75 -1.83
N HIS A 27 21.55 16.10 -0.71
CA HIS A 27 21.07 16.50 0.61
C HIS A 27 21.66 17.87 0.95
N SER A 28 20.94 18.94 0.61
CA SER A 28 21.18 20.26 1.17
C SER A 28 20.24 20.47 2.36
N PRO A 29 20.72 21.06 3.47
CA PRO A 29 19.85 21.43 4.58
C PRO A 29 18.73 22.33 4.07
N HIS A 30 17.55 22.27 4.70
CA HIS A 30 16.41 23.14 4.39
C HIS A 30 16.78 24.60 4.67
N VAL A 31 17.43 25.25 3.72
CA VAL A 31 17.58 26.70 3.69
C VAL A 31 16.21 27.24 3.31
N ALA A 32 15.63 28.08 4.17
CA ALA A 32 14.44 28.83 3.84
C ALA A 32 14.72 29.67 2.59
N ARG A 33 14.32 29.16 1.42
CA ARG A 33 14.42 29.91 0.17
C ARG A 33 13.52 31.13 0.30
N VAL A 34 14.14 32.30 0.45
CA VAL A 34 13.44 33.59 0.38
C VAL A 34 12.85 33.70 -1.01
N ARG A 35 11.51 33.67 -1.10
CA ARG A 35 10.79 33.80 -2.37
C ARG A 35 10.99 35.22 -2.91
N THR A 36 11.21 35.34 -4.21
CA THR A 36 11.24 36.66 -4.87
C THR A 36 9.86 37.30 -4.84
N ASP A 37 9.78 38.63 -4.96
CA ASP A 37 8.49 39.32 -4.94
C ASP A 37 7.59 38.92 -6.12
N GLU A 38 8.17 38.61 -7.28
CA GLU A 38 7.44 38.02 -8.41
C GLU A 38 6.89 36.61 -8.12
N GLN A 39 7.59 35.80 -7.32
CA GLN A 39 7.09 34.50 -6.89
C GLN A 39 5.96 34.65 -5.88
N LYS A 40 6.06 35.62 -4.95
CA LYS A 40 4.99 35.94 -4.01
C LYS A 40 3.74 36.45 -4.72
N GLN A 41 3.90 37.33 -5.71
CA GLN A 41 2.78 37.86 -6.49
C GLN A 41 2.07 36.75 -7.27
N ARG A 42 2.82 35.86 -7.93
CA ARG A 42 2.25 34.68 -8.59
C ARG A 42 1.56 33.74 -7.62
N ASP A 43 2.10 33.56 -6.41
CA ASP A 43 1.46 32.76 -5.38
C ASP A 43 0.14 33.39 -4.90
N LEU A 44 0.10 34.72 -4.74
CA LEU A 44 -1.10 35.46 -4.34
C LEU A 44 -2.21 35.38 -5.40
N GLU A 45 -1.87 35.64 -6.67
CA GLU A 45 -2.83 35.51 -7.78
C GLU A 45 -3.41 34.10 -7.87
N ARG A 46 -2.57 33.09 -7.59
CA ARG A 46 -2.99 31.70 -7.55
C ARG A 46 -3.91 31.41 -6.35
N ILE A 47 -3.59 31.96 -5.17
CA ILE A 47 -4.44 31.87 -3.96
C ILE A 47 -5.82 32.50 -4.20
N ASP A 48 -5.86 33.66 -4.85
CA ASP A 48 -7.12 34.36 -5.10
C ASP A 48 -8.00 33.61 -6.11
N LYS A 49 -7.40 33.04 -7.15
CA LYS A 49 -8.09 32.12 -8.07
C LYS A 49 -8.68 30.91 -7.34
N TYR A 50 -7.93 30.32 -6.39
CA TYR A 50 -8.46 29.21 -5.58
C TYR A 50 -9.65 29.60 -4.75
N ARG A 51 -9.56 30.70 -4.02
CA ARG A 51 -10.63 31.16 -3.14
C ARG A 51 -11.89 31.42 -3.95
N ALA A 52 -11.76 32.06 -5.11
CA ALA A 52 -12.88 32.28 -6.02
C ALA A 52 -13.53 30.96 -6.49
N LEU A 53 -12.72 29.95 -6.86
CA LEU A 53 -13.23 28.63 -7.24
C LEU A 53 -13.90 27.91 -6.06
N GLU A 54 -13.30 27.96 -4.87
CA GLU A 54 -13.86 27.35 -3.66
C GLU A 54 -15.18 28.00 -3.28
N ASP A 55 -15.26 29.33 -3.33
CA ASP A 55 -16.48 30.09 -3.03
C ASP A 55 -17.59 29.76 -4.01
N GLN A 56 -17.28 29.61 -5.31
CA GLN A 56 -18.24 29.18 -6.33
C GLN A 56 -18.77 27.76 -6.06
N VAL A 57 -17.88 26.80 -5.77
CA VAL A 57 -18.27 25.44 -5.42
C VAL A 57 -19.15 25.42 -4.17
N ARG A 58 -18.76 26.15 -3.12
CA ARG A 58 -19.53 26.25 -1.87
C ARG A 58 -20.91 26.87 -2.11
N ALA A 59 -21.00 27.91 -2.94
CA ALA A 59 -22.26 28.57 -3.27
C ALA A 59 -23.22 27.60 -3.98
N LEU A 60 -22.76 26.93 -5.04
CA LEU A 60 -23.57 25.95 -5.78
C LEU A 60 -23.99 24.76 -4.89
N THR A 61 -23.05 24.22 -4.11
CA THR A 61 -23.33 23.12 -3.17
C THR A 61 -24.36 23.53 -2.11
N SER A 62 -24.30 24.77 -1.60
CA SER A 62 -25.27 25.29 -0.61
C SER A 62 -26.68 25.45 -1.17
N GLN A 63 -26.80 25.56 -2.48
CA GLN A 63 -28.07 25.63 -3.21
C GLN A 63 -28.60 24.24 -3.60
N GLY A 64 -27.87 23.17 -3.27
CA GLY A 64 -28.17 21.81 -3.72
C GLY A 64 -27.95 21.60 -5.21
N ASP A 65 -27.23 22.51 -5.89
CA ASP A 65 -26.86 22.35 -7.29
C ASP A 65 -25.71 21.35 -7.38
N TYR A 66 -26.06 20.18 -7.91
CA TYR A 66 -25.15 19.11 -8.22
C TYR A 66 -25.27 18.83 -9.71
N SER A 67 -24.96 19.83 -10.54
CA SER A 67 -24.93 19.74 -12.00
C SER A 67 -23.53 19.43 -12.54
N ALA A 68 -23.44 19.00 -13.80
CA ALA A 68 -22.18 18.73 -14.48
C ALA A 68 -21.19 19.92 -14.41
N ASP A 69 -21.70 21.14 -14.35
CA ASP A 69 -20.90 22.37 -14.22
C ASP A 69 -20.31 22.51 -12.81
N THR A 70 -21.06 22.15 -11.77
CA THR A 70 -20.55 22.09 -10.39
C THR A 70 -19.46 21.04 -10.24
N PHE A 71 -19.62 19.87 -10.89
CA PHE A 71 -18.58 18.84 -10.94
C PHE A 71 -17.29 19.34 -11.63
N GLN A 72 -17.41 20.06 -12.75
CA GLN A 72 -16.25 20.63 -13.46
C GLN A 72 -15.48 21.64 -12.60
N LEU A 73 -16.18 22.48 -11.83
CA LEU A 73 -15.56 23.43 -10.92
C LEU A 73 -14.78 22.74 -9.79
N THR A 74 -15.33 21.66 -9.23
CA THR A 74 -14.60 20.85 -8.22
C THR A 74 -13.37 20.15 -8.81
N VAL A 75 -13.42 19.69 -10.07
CA VAL A 75 -12.26 19.09 -10.75
C VAL A 75 -11.12 20.10 -10.91
N LEU A 76 -11.43 21.33 -11.33
CA LEU A 76 -10.43 22.40 -11.48
C LEU A 76 -9.77 22.75 -10.14
N HIS A 77 -10.55 22.80 -9.06
CA HIS A 77 -10.03 23.04 -7.71
C HIS A 77 -9.09 21.92 -7.24
N ASP A 78 -9.48 20.65 -7.39
CA ASP A 78 -8.72 19.50 -6.88
C ASP A 78 -7.40 19.24 -7.62
N MET A 79 -7.32 19.62 -8.90
CA MET A 79 -6.09 19.52 -9.70
C MET A 79 -4.94 20.35 -9.15
N GLU A 80 -5.26 21.42 -8.43
CA GLU A 80 -4.28 22.40 -8.02
C GLU A 80 -3.84 22.25 -6.54
N ARG A 81 -4.69 21.71 -5.65
CA ARG A 81 -4.31 21.27 -4.29
C ARG A 81 -5.11 20.04 -3.82
N PRO A 82 -4.65 18.82 -4.11
CA PRO A 82 -5.38 17.60 -3.74
C PRO A 82 -5.40 17.28 -2.23
N GLN A 83 -4.70 18.05 -1.38
CA GLN A 83 -4.59 17.79 0.05
C GLN A 83 -5.45 18.70 0.93
N THR A 84 -6.04 19.78 0.38
CA THR A 84 -6.48 20.90 1.23
C THR A 84 -7.85 20.77 1.87
N LEU A 85 -8.76 19.90 1.42
CA LEU A 85 -10.12 19.87 1.99
C LEU A 85 -10.76 18.47 1.97
N PRO A 86 -10.84 17.76 3.12
CA PRO A 86 -11.61 16.52 3.28
C PRO A 86 -13.10 16.68 2.91
N ASN A 87 -13.65 17.88 3.13
CA ASN A 87 -15.07 18.17 2.92
C ASN A 87 -15.43 18.43 1.45
N LEU A 88 -14.49 18.96 0.65
CA LEU A 88 -14.71 19.12 -0.80
C LEU A 88 -14.67 17.76 -1.53
N TRP A 89 -13.91 16.83 -0.95
CA TRP A 89 -13.84 15.43 -1.36
C TRP A 89 -15.14 14.66 -1.07
N LEU A 90 -15.79 14.96 0.06
CA LEU A 90 -17.14 14.51 0.35
C LEU A 90 -18.15 15.12 -0.64
N ILE A 91 -17.98 16.41 -0.97
CA ILE A 91 -18.78 17.10 -1.99
C ILE A 91 -18.58 16.46 -3.37
N LEU A 92 -17.35 16.13 -3.81
CA LEU A 92 -17.11 15.37 -5.04
C LEU A 92 -17.72 13.96 -5.01
N LYS A 93 -17.63 13.26 -3.87
CA LYS A 93 -18.32 11.98 -3.69
C LYS A 93 -19.83 12.14 -3.84
N THR A 94 -20.43 13.18 -3.26
CA THR A 94 -21.87 13.45 -3.31
C THR A 94 -22.31 13.99 -4.67
N ILE A 95 -21.53 14.86 -5.31
CA ILE A 95 -21.78 15.46 -6.61
C ILE A 95 -21.63 14.42 -7.72
N GLY A 96 -20.56 13.64 -7.70
CA GLY A 96 -20.39 12.49 -8.59
C GLY A 96 -21.51 11.47 -8.43
N TRP A 97 -22.00 11.24 -7.21
CA TRP A 97 -23.16 10.37 -6.95
C TRP A 97 -24.49 10.94 -7.44
N VAL A 98 -24.73 12.24 -7.24
CA VAL A 98 -26.00 12.87 -7.60
C VAL A 98 -26.12 13.10 -9.10
N ILE A 99 -25.02 13.44 -9.79
CA ILE A 99 -25.02 13.69 -11.24
C ILE A 99 -25.06 12.40 -12.04
N MET A 100 -24.30 11.38 -11.62
CA MET A 100 -24.07 10.22 -12.49
C MET A 100 -25.14 9.15 -12.39
N LEU A 101 -26.03 9.18 -11.38
CA LEU A 101 -26.85 8.01 -11.04
C LEU A 101 -28.32 8.24 -10.73
N GLU A 102 -28.88 9.45 -10.86
CA GLU A 102 -30.28 9.75 -10.44
C GLU A 102 -30.64 9.14 -9.05
N GLY A 103 -29.63 8.94 -8.20
CA GLY A 103 -29.62 7.87 -7.19
C GLY A 103 -30.07 8.30 -5.79
N VAL A 104 -30.86 9.36 -5.67
CA VAL A 104 -31.35 9.80 -4.35
C VAL A 104 -32.36 8.79 -3.78
N LEU A 105 -33.03 7.99 -4.60
CA LEU A 105 -34.03 7.03 -4.12
C LEU A 105 -33.40 5.80 -3.44
N GLU A 106 -32.35 5.18 -3.95
CA GLU A 106 -31.87 3.89 -3.40
C GLU A 106 -31.04 4.00 -2.11
N TYR A 107 -30.24 5.05 -1.94
CA TYR A 107 -29.44 5.25 -0.71
C TYR A 107 -30.31 5.52 0.52
N PHE A 108 -31.41 6.26 0.34
CA PHE A 108 -32.39 6.47 1.39
C PHE A 108 -33.36 5.29 1.53
N SER A 109 -33.69 4.58 0.45
CA SER A 109 -34.52 3.36 0.50
C SER A 109 -33.84 2.25 1.29
N TYR A 110 -32.55 1.99 1.06
CA TYR A 110 -31.84 0.88 1.73
C TYR A 110 -31.73 1.04 3.26
N ARG A 111 -31.65 2.29 3.76
CA ARG A 111 -31.68 2.56 5.21
C ARG A 111 -33.09 2.71 5.80
N HIS A 112 -34.12 2.96 4.99
CA HIS A 112 -35.53 2.97 5.43
C HIS A 112 -36.19 1.59 5.39
N TYR A 113 -35.55 0.60 4.78
CA TYR A 113 -36.07 -0.76 4.65
C TYR A 113 -36.12 -1.54 5.98
N SER A 114 -35.53 -1.04 7.08
CA SER A 114 -35.69 -1.67 8.39
C SER A 114 -36.90 -1.10 9.18
N THR A 115 -37.93 -1.95 9.17
CA THR A 115 -38.90 -2.25 10.25
C THR A 115 -40.08 -1.33 10.59
N LEU A 116 -40.14 -0.03 10.26
CA LEU A 116 -41.34 0.79 10.57
C LEU A 116 -42.09 1.36 9.36
N PHE A 117 -41.36 1.81 8.34
CA PHE A 117 -41.97 2.41 7.14
C PHE A 117 -42.65 1.36 6.25
N HIS A 118 -42.08 0.14 6.17
CA HIS A 118 -42.66 -0.99 5.43
C HIS A 118 -44.01 -1.44 6.03
N GLN A 119 -44.12 -1.50 7.37
CA GLN A 119 -45.38 -1.85 8.04
C GLN A 119 -46.46 -0.78 7.82
N LEU A 120 -46.10 0.51 7.84
CA LEU A 120 -47.00 1.62 7.51
C LEU A 120 -47.44 1.61 6.03
N LEU A 121 -46.54 1.30 5.10
CA LEU A 121 -46.85 1.17 3.67
C LEU A 121 -47.79 0.00 3.38
N VAL A 122 -47.60 -1.16 4.02
CA VAL A 122 -48.51 -2.31 3.87
C VAL A 122 -49.91 -2.00 4.40
N ILE A 123 -50.00 -1.25 5.50
CA ILE A 123 -51.29 -0.79 6.06
C ILE A 123 -51.95 0.24 5.15
N PHE A 124 -51.18 1.17 4.56
CA PHE A 124 -51.72 2.25 3.72
C PHE A 124 -52.07 1.79 2.30
N LEU A 125 -51.31 0.86 1.72
CA LEU A 125 -51.50 0.34 0.36
C LEU A 125 -52.34 -0.94 0.33
N GLY A 126 -52.62 -1.56 1.48
CA GLY A 126 -53.38 -2.81 1.59
C GLY A 126 -52.71 -4.03 0.95
N ARG A 127 -51.45 -3.92 0.49
CA ARG A 127 -50.67 -4.97 -0.17
C ARG A 127 -49.18 -4.78 0.04
N ASP A 128 -48.44 -5.89 -0.01
CA ASP A 128 -46.98 -5.90 0.10
C ASP A 128 -46.33 -5.58 -1.26
N PRO A 129 -45.56 -4.47 -1.39
CA PRO A 129 -44.86 -4.13 -2.63
C PRO A 129 -43.75 -5.11 -3.00
N ALA A 130 -43.33 -6.02 -2.11
CA ALA A 130 -42.32 -7.04 -2.36
C ALA A 130 -42.88 -8.39 -2.87
N ARG A 131 -44.22 -8.53 -3.02
CA ARG A 131 -44.80 -9.70 -3.69
C ARG A 131 -44.99 -9.42 -5.19
N PRO A 132 -44.39 -10.23 -6.08
CA PRO A 132 -44.55 -10.02 -7.52
C PRO A 132 -46.00 -10.27 -7.95
N ARG A 133 -46.51 -9.42 -8.84
CA ARG A 133 -47.80 -9.61 -9.50
C ARG A 133 -47.66 -10.80 -10.46
N LEU A 134 -48.56 -11.78 -10.37
CA LEU A 134 -48.66 -12.81 -11.41
C LEU A 134 -49.31 -12.17 -12.65
N PRO A 135 -48.75 -12.38 -13.86
CA PRO A 135 -49.28 -11.81 -15.09
C PRO A 135 -50.71 -12.27 -15.33
N ASP A 136 -51.58 -11.37 -15.79
CA ASP A 136 -52.97 -11.69 -16.11
C ASP A 136 -53.08 -12.43 -17.48
N SER A 137 -52.00 -12.47 -18.28
CA SER A 137 -51.87 -13.29 -19.50
C SER A 137 -50.40 -13.60 -19.88
N TRP A 138 -50.20 -14.58 -20.76
CA TRP A 138 -48.87 -15.00 -21.25
C TRP A 138 -48.22 -14.03 -22.26
N ASP A 139 -48.92 -12.94 -22.65
CA ASP A 139 -48.41 -11.94 -23.59
C ASP A 139 -47.54 -10.84 -22.92
N GLU A 140 -47.60 -10.71 -21.59
CA GLU A 140 -46.74 -9.78 -20.80
C GLU A 140 -45.28 -10.28 -20.69
N CYS A 141 -44.96 -11.50 -21.14
CA CYS A 141 -43.59 -12.02 -21.19
C CYS A 141 -42.73 -11.45 -22.34
N ASN A 142 -43.27 -10.58 -23.21
CA ASN A 142 -42.50 -9.89 -24.26
C ASN A 142 -41.75 -8.64 -23.76
N ASP A 143 -41.98 -8.21 -22.51
CA ASP A 143 -41.30 -7.05 -21.90
C ASP A 143 -39.89 -7.38 -21.36
N ASP A 144 -39.51 -8.66 -21.30
CA ASP A 144 -38.23 -9.12 -20.77
C ASP A 144 -37.03 -8.73 -21.66
N GLU A 145 -37.20 -8.67 -22.99
CA GLU A 145 -36.13 -8.22 -23.90
C GLU A 145 -35.91 -6.71 -23.85
N ALA A 146 -36.97 -5.91 -23.73
CA ALA A 146 -36.88 -4.46 -23.63
C ALA A 146 -36.27 -4.02 -22.28
N THR A 147 -36.59 -4.72 -21.19
CA THR A 147 -36.00 -4.49 -19.87
C THR A 147 -34.55 -4.97 -19.79
N ALA A 148 -34.21 -6.11 -20.41
CA ALA A 148 -32.82 -6.56 -20.53
C ALA A 148 -31.96 -5.59 -21.36
N ALA A 149 -32.49 -5.04 -22.46
CA ALA A 149 -31.81 -4.05 -23.27
C ALA A 149 -31.56 -2.74 -22.50
N ALA A 150 -32.54 -2.28 -21.71
CA ALA A 150 -32.38 -1.09 -20.86
C ALA A 150 -31.34 -1.31 -19.74
N ALA A 151 -31.36 -2.49 -19.09
CA ALA A 151 -30.36 -2.84 -18.08
C ALA A 151 -28.94 -2.93 -18.66
N ALA A 152 -28.79 -3.49 -19.86
CA ALA A 152 -27.51 -3.54 -20.56
C ALA A 152 -27.01 -2.14 -20.96
N ALA A 153 -27.91 -1.24 -21.37
CA ALA A 153 -27.56 0.15 -21.66
C ALA A 153 -27.11 0.92 -20.40
N ALA A 154 -27.77 0.69 -19.26
CA ALA A 154 -27.37 1.25 -17.97
C ALA A 154 -25.99 0.73 -17.51
N GLU A 155 -25.74 -0.58 -17.59
CA GLU A 155 -24.43 -1.17 -17.26
C GLU A 155 -23.31 -0.60 -18.16
N ALA A 156 -23.58 -0.41 -19.46
CA ALA A 156 -22.62 0.20 -20.37
C ALA A 156 -22.31 1.66 -20.01
N GLN A 157 -23.32 2.41 -19.57
CA GLN A 157 -23.16 3.79 -19.09
C GLN A 157 -22.37 3.84 -17.78
N ASP A 158 -22.64 2.95 -16.84
CA ASP A 158 -21.90 2.80 -15.58
C ASP A 158 -20.44 2.44 -15.85
N LEU A 159 -20.19 1.47 -16.73
CA LEU A 159 -18.85 1.07 -17.13
C LEU A 159 -18.06 2.24 -17.75
N SER A 160 -18.69 2.99 -18.65
CA SER A 160 -18.11 4.19 -19.28
C SER A 160 -17.73 5.24 -18.24
N THR A 161 -18.64 5.52 -17.31
CA THR A 161 -18.46 6.47 -16.22
C THR A 161 -17.32 6.05 -15.30
N ILE A 162 -17.33 4.81 -14.82
CA ILE A 162 -16.30 4.26 -13.94
C ILE A 162 -14.92 4.36 -14.60
N LYS A 163 -14.79 3.94 -15.86
CA LYS A 163 -13.53 4.02 -16.60
C LYS A 163 -13.06 5.46 -16.79
N SER A 164 -13.99 6.37 -17.08
CA SER A 164 -13.69 7.81 -17.19
C SER A 164 -13.15 8.37 -15.87
N GLU A 165 -13.79 8.06 -14.75
CA GLU A 165 -13.37 8.53 -13.41
C GLU A 165 -12.04 7.90 -12.97
N LEU A 166 -11.84 6.60 -13.21
CA LEU A 166 -10.54 5.97 -13.00
C LEU A 166 -9.46 6.63 -13.86
N GLY A 167 -9.76 6.94 -15.14
CA GLY A 167 -8.86 7.68 -16.02
C GLY A 167 -8.51 9.07 -15.49
N PHE A 168 -9.49 9.79 -14.94
CA PHE A 168 -9.31 11.11 -14.34
C PHE A 168 -8.33 11.11 -13.17
N THR A 169 -8.35 10.07 -12.32
CA THR A 169 -7.43 10.00 -11.17
C THR A 169 -5.97 9.71 -11.54
N ILE A 170 -5.68 9.18 -12.74
CA ILE A 170 -4.31 8.84 -13.16
C ILE A 170 -3.37 10.06 -13.17
N PRO A 171 -3.66 11.18 -13.87
CA PRO A 171 -2.79 12.35 -13.84
C PRO A 171 -2.64 12.93 -12.42
N LEU A 172 -3.70 12.87 -11.60
CA LEU A 172 -3.64 13.32 -10.20
C LEU A 172 -2.67 12.46 -9.37
N LEU A 173 -2.70 11.14 -9.54
CA LEU A 173 -1.75 10.22 -8.89
C LEU A 173 -0.31 10.45 -9.38
N LEU A 174 -0.12 10.76 -10.67
CA LEU A 174 1.22 11.02 -11.20
C LEU A 174 1.84 12.31 -10.63
N GLU A 175 1.03 13.34 -10.40
CA GLU A 175 1.46 14.62 -9.80
C GLU A 175 1.57 14.54 -8.27
N SER A 176 0.59 13.92 -7.60
CA SER A 176 0.49 13.83 -6.13
C SER A 176 0.36 12.38 -5.63
N PRO A 177 1.39 11.53 -5.85
CA PRO A 177 1.33 10.08 -5.59
C PRO A 177 1.20 9.68 -4.11
N LYS A 178 1.34 10.64 -3.19
CA LYS A 178 1.27 10.45 -1.73
C LYS A 178 0.03 11.10 -1.10
N CYS A 179 -0.96 11.47 -1.91
CA CYS A 179 -2.22 12.02 -1.40
C CYS A 179 -3.20 10.90 -1.04
N TYR A 180 -3.55 10.77 0.23
CA TYR A 180 -4.53 9.79 0.73
C TYR A 180 -5.88 9.87 0.01
N TRP A 181 -6.35 11.08 -0.30
CA TRP A 181 -7.68 11.31 -0.87
C TRP A 181 -7.82 10.75 -2.27
N ILE A 182 -6.80 10.89 -3.12
CA ILE A 182 -6.82 10.35 -4.49
C ILE A 182 -6.88 8.81 -4.44
N TRP A 183 -6.07 8.17 -3.60
CA TRP A 183 -6.11 6.72 -3.42
C TRP A 183 -7.45 6.25 -2.86
N SER A 184 -7.99 6.96 -1.88
CA SER A 184 -9.29 6.63 -1.26
C SER A 184 -10.45 6.79 -2.23
N TYR A 185 -10.40 7.80 -3.10
CA TYR A 185 -11.39 7.97 -4.16
C TYR A 185 -11.35 6.82 -5.15
N ARG A 186 -10.15 6.50 -5.62
CA ARG A 186 -9.96 5.46 -6.60
C ARG A 186 -10.51 4.14 -6.09
N LEU A 187 -10.20 3.78 -4.85
CA LEU A 187 -10.81 2.63 -4.18
C LEU A 187 -12.33 2.71 -4.12
N TRP A 188 -12.89 3.87 -3.80
CA TRP A 188 -14.34 4.04 -3.79
C TRP A 188 -14.98 3.85 -5.17
N ILE A 189 -14.37 4.34 -6.26
CA ILE A 189 -14.82 4.11 -7.64
C ILE A 189 -14.82 2.60 -7.94
N LEU A 190 -13.75 1.89 -7.55
CA LEU A 190 -13.63 0.46 -7.76
C LEU A 190 -14.70 -0.35 -7.00
N GLN A 191 -15.10 0.10 -5.81
CA GLN A 191 -16.23 -0.47 -5.09
C GLN A 191 -17.55 -0.24 -5.84
N GLN A 192 -17.71 0.88 -6.55
CA GLN A 192 -18.89 1.07 -7.41
C GLN A 192 -18.90 0.10 -8.58
N ALA A 193 -17.73 -0.28 -9.12
CA ALA A 193 -17.64 -1.33 -10.13
C ALA A 193 -18.21 -2.67 -9.64
N ILE A 194 -17.94 -3.06 -8.40
CA ILE A 194 -18.53 -4.28 -7.80
C ILE A 194 -20.04 -4.14 -7.63
N ALA A 195 -20.50 -2.97 -7.18
CA ALA A 195 -21.91 -2.75 -6.90
C ALA A 195 -22.80 -2.64 -8.14
N ARG A 196 -22.24 -2.20 -9.28
CA ARG A 196 -23.02 -1.80 -10.47
C ARG A 196 -22.77 -2.63 -11.72
N LEU A 197 -21.67 -3.37 -11.77
CA LEU A 197 -21.32 -4.16 -12.94
C LEU A 197 -21.38 -5.64 -12.59
N ARG A 198 -21.70 -6.46 -13.59
CA ARG A 198 -21.53 -7.91 -13.49
C ARG A 198 -20.09 -8.28 -13.17
N VAL A 199 -19.93 -9.36 -12.40
CA VAL A 199 -18.66 -9.81 -11.83
C VAL A 199 -17.50 -9.84 -12.84
N PRO A 200 -17.66 -10.38 -14.08
CA PRO A 200 -16.55 -10.39 -15.04
C PRO A 200 -16.04 -9.01 -15.44
N LEU A 201 -16.92 -8.01 -15.55
CA LEU A 201 -16.53 -6.63 -15.89
C LEU A 201 -15.88 -5.93 -14.71
N ALA A 202 -16.48 -6.07 -13.52
CA ALA A 202 -15.91 -5.54 -12.29
C ALA A 202 -14.50 -6.11 -12.06
N ARG A 203 -14.35 -7.44 -12.14
CA ARG A 203 -13.08 -8.13 -11.96
C ARG A 203 -12.00 -7.60 -12.91
N ARG A 204 -12.32 -7.47 -14.20
CA ARG A 204 -11.37 -6.93 -15.20
C ARG A 204 -10.87 -5.54 -14.83
N ILE A 205 -11.74 -4.66 -14.33
CA ILE A 205 -11.34 -3.32 -13.88
C ILE A 205 -10.36 -3.43 -12.71
N TRP A 206 -10.64 -4.27 -11.72
CA TRP A 206 -9.74 -4.49 -10.58
C TRP A 206 -8.41 -5.13 -10.99
N GLU A 207 -8.38 -6.01 -12.01
CA GLU A 207 -7.14 -6.60 -12.54
C GLU A 207 -6.24 -5.55 -13.21
N GLU A 208 -6.83 -4.58 -13.94
CA GLU A 208 -6.09 -3.46 -14.54
C GLU A 208 -5.38 -2.60 -13.48
N GLU A 209 -5.89 -2.55 -12.25
CA GLU A 209 -5.28 -1.81 -11.13
C GLU A 209 -3.93 -2.36 -10.67
N LEU A 210 -3.66 -3.65 -10.87
CA LEU A 210 -2.34 -4.23 -10.62
C LEU A 210 -1.29 -3.61 -11.56
N GLY A 211 -1.69 -3.28 -12.79
CA GLY A 211 -0.86 -2.57 -13.76
C GLY A 211 -0.57 -1.14 -13.30
N LEU A 212 -1.57 -0.41 -12.82
CA LEU A 212 -1.36 0.93 -12.26
C LEU A 212 -0.45 0.87 -11.04
N ALA A 213 -0.70 -0.01 -10.08
CA ALA A 213 0.13 -0.16 -8.89
C ALA A 213 1.59 -0.44 -9.27
N SER A 214 1.82 -1.32 -10.25
CA SER A 214 3.16 -1.62 -10.77
C SER A 214 3.82 -0.39 -11.40
N LYS A 215 3.07 0.42 -12.17
CA LYS A 215 3.57 1.67 -12.75
C LYS A 215 3.96 2.69 -11.67
N MET A 216 3.13 2.83 -10.63
CA MET A 216 3.38 3.75 -9.53
C MET A 216 4.60 3.33 -8.70
N LEU A 217 4.77 2.02 -8.48
CA LEU A 217 5.95 1.44 -7.82
C LEU A 217 7.21 1.48 -8.69
N GLY A 218 7.07 1.43 -10.02
CA GLY A 218 8.18 1.69 -10.93
C GLY A 218 8.70 3.13 -10.85
N LYS A 219 7.82 4.10 -10.57
CA LYS A 219 8.19 5.52 -10.39
C LYS A 219 8.76 5.81 -9.00
N ASP A 220 8.14 5.28 -7.95
CA ASP A 220 8.63 5.36 -6.56
C ASP A 220 8.42 4.01 -5.87
N ARG A 221 9.49 3.20 -5.88
CA ARG A 221 9.51 1.84 -5.32
C ARG A 221 9.24 1.78 -3.82
N ARG A 222 9.39 2.90 -3.11
CA ARG A 222 9.13 3.04 -1.67
C ARG A 222 7.81 3.76 -1.38
N ASN A 223 6.95 3.95 -2.39
CA ASN A 223 5.64 4.54 -2.17
C ASN A 223 4.74 3.58 -1.39
N PHE A 224 4.64 3.81 -0.08
CA PHE A 224 3.82 2.98 0.81
C PHE A 224 2.33 3.00 0.46
N HIS A 225 1.81 4.08 -0.15
CA HIS A 225 0.43 4.11 -0.63
C HIS A 225 0.22 3.17 -1.80
N ALA A 226 1.14 3.12 -2.75
CA ALA A 226 1.04 2.21 -3.89
C ALA A 226 1.17 0.74 -3.45
N TRP A 227 2.07 0.44 -2.51
CA TRP A 227 2.14 -0.89 -1.89
C TRP A 227 0.87 -1.26 -1.11
N GLY A 228 0.32 -0.32 -0.33
CA GLY A 228 -0.94 -0.51 0.39
C GLY A 228 -2.13 -0.71 -0.55
N TYR A 229 -2.20 0.09 -1.60
CA TYR A 229 -3.20 -0.02 -2.66
C TYR A 229 -3.13 -1.37 -3.37
N ARG A 230 -1.92 -1.82 -3.77
CA ARG A 230 -1.73 -3.14 -4.37
C ARG A 230 -2.27 -4.26 -3.48
N ARG A 231 -1.93 -4.25 -2.18
CA ARG A 231 -2.45 -5.25 -1.22
C ARG A 231 -3.98 -5.23 -1.13
N HIS A 232 -4.59 -4.05 -1.15
CA HIS A 232 -6.05 -3.94 -1.12
C HIS A 232 -6.69 -4.48 -2.42
N VAL A 233 -6.11 -4.15 -3.58
CA VAL A 233 -6.54 -4.68 -4.88
C VAL A 233 -6.45 -6.20 -4.91
N VAL A 234 -5.33 -6.79 -4.47
CA VAL A 234 -5.16 -8.25 -4.38
C VAL A 234 -6.20 -8.86 -3.45
N ALA A 235 -6.38 -8.32 -2.25
CA ALA A 235 -7.37 -8.83 -1.30
C ALA A 235 -8.80 -8.82 -1.86
N GLN A 236 -9.16 -7.79 -2.64
CA GLN A 236 -10.46 -7.74 -3.31
C GLN A 236 -10.55 -8.73 -4.48
N LEU A 237 -9.49 -8.88 -5.28
CA LEU A 237 -9.44 -9.84 -6.40
C LEU A 237 -9.50 -11.30 -5.94
N GLU A 238 -9.02 -11.59 -4.73
CA GLU A 238 -9.12 -12.89 -4.05
C GLU A 238 -10.51 -13.10 -3.39
N SER A 239 -11.34 -12.06 -3.28
CA SER A 239 -12.61 -12.13 -2.55
C SER A 239 -13.71 -12.88 -3.31
N PRO A 240 -14.71 -13.44 -2.60
CA PRO A 240 -15.88 -14.06 -3.23
C PRO A 240 -16.66 -13.10 -4.13
N SER A 241 -16.69 -11.80 -3.81
CA SER A 241 -17.41 -10.78 -4.59
C SER A 241 -16.87 -10.62 -6.01
N LEU A 242 -15.63 -11.04 -6.26
CA LEU A 242 -15.01 -11.04 -7.58
C LEU A 242 -14.70 -12.46 -8.09
N GLU A 243 -15.32 -13.48 -7.47
CA GLU A 243 -15.10 -14.90 -7.78
C GLU A 243 -13.59 -15.24 -7.81
N GLY A 244 -12.88 -14.71 -6.82
CA GLY A 244 -11.43 -14.76 -6.71
C GLY A 244 -10.84 -16.09 -6.28
N SER A 245 -9.61 -16.31 -6.73
CA SER A 245 -8.71 -17.33 -6.19
C SER A 245 -7.47 -16.66 -5.62
N SER A 246 -6.73 -17.39 -4.77
CA SER A 246 -5.48 -16.88 -4.20
C SER A 246 -4.51 -16.40 -5.28
N MET A 247 -3.86 -15.28 -5.00
CA MET A 247 -2.83 -14.66 -5.81
C MET A 247 -1.47 -14.68 -5.09
N VAL A 248 -1.33 -15.44 -3.99
CA VAL A 248 -0.12 -15.44 -3.15
C VAL A 248 1.15 -15.75 -3.94
N GLU A 249 1.09 -16.68 -4.89
CA GLU A 249 2.21 -17.04 -5.77
C GLU A 249 2.62 -15.88 -6.69
N ALA A 250 1.63 -15.24 -7.32
CA ALA A 250 1.86 -14.12 -8.23
C ALA A 250 2.43 -12.90 -7.49
N GLU A 251 1.95 -12.64 -6.27
CA GLU A 251 2.46 -11.56 -5.42
C GLU A 251 3.86 -11.88 -4.88
N PHE A 252 4.14 -13.12 -4.51
CA PHE A 252 5.48 -13.52 -4.10
C PHE A 252 6.48 -13.37 -5.26
N ALA A 253 6.12 -13.81 -6.46
CA ALA A 253 6.91 -13.58 -7.68
C ALA A 253 7.03 -12.09 -8.04
N TYR A 254 6.04 -11.26 -7.72
CA TYR A 254 6.15 -9.81 -7.86
C TYR A 254 7.21 -9.23 -6.91
N THR A 255 7.27 -9.67 -5.65
CA THR A 255 8.32 -9.21 -4.71
C THR A 255 9.71 -9.57 -5.20
N ASP A 256 9.90 -10.77 -5.77
CA ASP A 256 11.17 -11.23 -6.32
C ASP A 256 11.66 -10.31 -7.45
N ARG A 257 10.78 -9.97 -8.40
CA ARG A 257 11.09 -9.00 -9.47
C ARG A 257 11.46 -7.63 -8.93
N MET A 258 10.74 -7.15 -7.90
CA MET A 258 11.00 -5.84 -7.30
C MET A 258 12.34 -5.80 -6.56
N ILE A 259 12.73 -6.90 -5.90
CA ILE A 259 14.02 -7.07 -5.22
C ILE A 259 15.16 -7.16 -6.25
N GLN A 260 15.01 -7.95 -7.31
CA GLN A 260 16.03 -8.07 -8.35
C GLN A 260 16.30 -6.75 -9.06
N SER A 261 15.29 -5.88 -9.17
CA SER A 261 15.46 -4.54 -9.74
C SER A 261 16.17 -3.56 -8.79
N ASP A 262 16.12 -3.81 -7.49
CA ASP A 262 16.70 -2.98 -6.44
C ASP A 262 16.79 -3.73 -5.11
N LEU A 263 17.99 -4.17 -4.75
CA LEU A 263 18.25 -4.86 -3.49
C LEU A 263 17.94 -3.97 -2.28
N SER A 264 18.02 -2.64 -2.42
CA SER A 264 17.69 -1.65 -1.39
C SER A 264 16.19 -1.44 -1.17
N ASN A 265 15.33 -2.20 -1.85
CA ASN A 265 13.88 -2.01 -1.78
C ASN A 265 13.28 -2.65 -0.52
N PHE A 266 13.40 -1.97 0.63
CA PHE A 266 12.80 -2.41 1.90
C PHE A 266 11.31 -2.78 1.79
N SER A 267 10.54 -2.06 0.97
CA SER A 267 9.10 -2.33 0.84
C SER A 267 8.80 -3.66 0.14
N ALA A 268 9.68 -4.10 -0.78
CA ALA A 268 9.57 -5.40 -1.41
C ALA A 268 9.96 -6.53 -0.44
N TRP A 269 11.07 -6.39 0.28
CA TRP A 269 11.48 -7.33 1.35
C TRP A 269 10.42 -7.46 2.44
N HIS A 270 9.85 -6.34 2.89
CA HIS A 270 8.75 -6.35 3.85
C HIS A 270 7.50 -7.05 3.30
N SER A 271 7.12 -6.78 2.05
CA SER A 271 5.97 -7.44 1.44
C SER A 271 6.21 -8.94 1.30
N ARG A 272 7.43 -9.35 0.96
CA ARG A 272 7.86 -10.75 0.88
C ARG A 272 7.71 -11.46 2.22
N SER A 273 8.23 -10.89 3.30
CA SER A 273 8.14 -11.48 4.65
C SER A 273 6.69 -11.69 5.13
N LYS A 274 5.75 -10.84 4.70
CA LYS A 274 4.33 -10.99 5.01
C LYS A 274 3.61 -12.05 4.17
N LEU A 275 4.12 -12.36 2.97
CA LEU A 275 3.53 -13.37 2.08
C LEU A 275 3.96 -14.79 2.43
N ILE A 276 5.20 -14.97 2.93
CA ILE A 276 5.81 -16.28 3.19
C ILE A 276 4.92 -17.23 4.01
N PRO A 277 4.32 -16.83 5.16
CA PRO A 277 3.49 -17.74 5.94
C PRO A 277 2.32 -18.30 5.14
N ARG A 278 1.54 -17.41 4.50
CA ARG A 278 0.39 -17.79 3.67
C ARG A 278 0.81 -18.65 2.47
N LEU A 279 1.93 -18.31 1.83
CA LEU A 279 2.47 -19.06 0.70
C LEU A 279 2.78 -20.52 1.07
N LEU A 280 3.48 -20.71 2.19
CA LEU A 280 3.88 -22.02 2.67
C LEU A 280 2.70 -22.87 3.17
N ASP A 281 1.67 -22.23 3.74
CA ASP A 281 0.44 -22.88 4.16
C ASP A 281 -0.41 -23.31 2.96
N GLU A 282 -0.62 -22.43 1.97
CA GLU A 282 -1.40 -22.74 0.77
C GLU A 282 -0.74 -23.79 -0.13
N ARG A 283 0.61 -23.86 -0.13
CA ARG A 283 1.35 -24.95 -0.78
C ARG A 283 1.20 -26.30 -0.06
N GLY A 284 0.67 -26.33 1.15
CA GLY A 284 0.67 -27.51 2.00
C GLY A 284 2.09 -28.04 2.27
N ALA A 285 3.07 -27.14 2.35
CA ALA A 285 4.47 -27.55 2.41
C ALA A 285 4.78 -28.31 3.71
N ASP A 286 5.45 -29.45 3.60
CA ASP A 286 5.94 -30.21 4.74
C ASP A 286 7.20 -29.58 5.35
N ASP A 287 7.74 -30.22 6.40
CA ASP A 287 8.90 -29.70 7.11
C ASP A 287 10.17 -29.66 6.23
N LEU A 288 10.30 -30.60 5.29
CA LEU A 288 11.43 -30.65 4.37
C LEU A 288 11.35 -29.48 3.38
N ALA A 289 10.17 -29.21 2.83
CA ALA A 289 9.91 -28.09 1.95
C ALA A 289 10.09 -26.74 2.66
N ARG A 290 9.66 -26.62 3.92
CA ARG A 290 9.87 -25.41 4.75
C ARG A 290 11.35 -25.16 5.02
N ARG A 291 12.13 -26.21 5.31
CA ARG A 291 13.57 -26.11 5.48
C ARG A 291 14.26 -25.65 4.19
N ALA A 292 13.98 -26.32 3.08
CA ALA A 292 14.54 -25.96 1.77
C ALA A 292 14.17 -24.53 1.34
N PHE A 293 12.98 -24.07 1.72
CA PHE A 293 12.56 -22.70 1.49
C PHE A 293 13.38 -21.70 2.32
N LEU A 294 13.58 -21.97 3.61
CA LEU A 294 14.42 -21.14 4.48
C LEU A 294 15.87 -21.08 3.98
N ASP A 295 16.45 -22.23 3.59
CA ASP A 295 17.80 -22.30 3.03
C ASP A 295 17.93 -21.36 1.82
N LYS A 296 16.98 -21.43 0.89
CA LYS A 296 16.95 -20.56 -0.29
C LYS A 296 16.84 -19.08 0.06
N GLU A 297 16.00 -18.71 1.03
CA GLU A 297 15.86 -17.32 1.46
C GLU A 297 17.12 -16.79 2.15
N LEU A 298 17.79 -17.64 2.96
CA LEU A 298 19.07 -17.32 3.59
C LEU A 298 20.19 -17.18 2.55
N ASP A 299 20.26 -18.07 1.56
CA ASP A 299 21.22 -17.96 0.45
C ASP A 299 21.00 -16.65 -0.32
N GLN A 300 19.74 -16.34 -0.67
CA GLN A 300 19.42 -15.12 -1.42
C GLN A 300 19.82 -13.84 -0.66
N ILE A 301 19.61 -13.79 0.66
CA ILE A 301 19.98 -12.60 1.44
C ILE A 301 21.47 -12.52 1.71
N ARG A 302 22.19 -13.64 1.87
CA ARG A 302 23.66 -13.69 1.98
C ARG A 302 24.31 -13.12 0.71
N GLU A 303 23.86 -13.55 -0.46
CA GLU A 303 24.34 -13.00 -1.74
C GLU A 303 24.07 -11.50 -1.88
N ALA A 304 22.92 -11.02 -1.39
CA ALA A 304 22.63 -9.59 -1.39
C ALA A 304 23.56 -8.82 -0.42
N LEU A 305 23.84 -9.38 0.77
CA LEU A 305 24.73 -8.79 1.77
C LEU A 305 26.19 -8.75 1.30
N ASN A 306 26.64 -9.71 0.50
CA ASN A 306 27.98 -9.69 -0.12
C ASN A 306 28.19 -8.48 -1.05
N VAL A 307 27.12 -7.89 -1.56
CA VAL A 307 27.17 -6.75 -2.49
C VAL A 307 26.77 -5.42 -1.84
N GLY A 308 25.94 -5.44 -0.78
CA GLY A 308 25.46 -4.24 -0.10
C GLY A 308 25.38 -4.36 1.41
N PRO A 309 26.47 -4.68 2.12
CA PRO A 309 26.47 -4.89 3.56
C PRO A 309 26.15 -3.63 4.38
N GLU A 310 26.17 -2.44 3.78
CA GLU A 310 25.74 -1.19 4.40
C GLU A 310 24.20 -0.98 4.38
N ASP A 311 23.47 -1.77 3.59
CA ASP A 311 22.03 -1.59 3.39
C ASP A 311 21.20 -2.21 4.52
N GLN A 312 20.60 -1.34 5.32
CA GLN A 312 19.71 -1.72 6.43
C GLN A 312 18.54 -2.60 6.01
N SER A 313 18.05 -2.46 4.78
CA SER A 313 16.92 -3.26 4.28
C SER A 313 17.26 -4.74 4.25
N LEU A 314 18.48 -5.07 3.87
CA LEU A 314 18.97 -6.44 3.79
C LEU A 314 19.11 -7.04 5.19
N TRP A 315 19.73 -6.30 6.10
CA TRP A 315 19.86 -6.72 7.50
C TRP A 315 18.52 -6.92 8.21
N TYR A 316 17.53 -6.06 7.97
CA TYR A 316 16.20 -6.27 8.55
C TYR A 316 15.49 -7.49 7.98
N TYR A 317 15.71 -7.83 6.70
CA TYR A 317 15.18 -9.07 6.14
C TYR A 317 15.91 -10.30 6.69
N HIS A 318 17.24 -10.24 6.78
CA HIS A 318 18.06 -11.28 7.43
C HIS A 318 17.62 -11.51 8.88
N GLN A 319 17.46 -10.43 9.66
CA GLN A 319 16.96 -10.49 11.03
C GLN A 319 15.55 -11.10 11.10
N PHE A 320 14.66 -10.81 10.14
CA PHE A 320 13.37 -11.49 10.07
C PHE A 320 13.52 -13.00 9.92
N LEU A 321 14.41 -13.49 9.04
CA LEU A 321 14.67 -14.92 8.87
C LEU A 321 15.26 -15.52 10.16
N VAL A 322 16.25 -14.87 10.77
CA VAL A 322 16.86 -15.30 12.04
C VAL A 322 15.84 -15.35 13.19
N LEU A 323 14.92 -14.38 13.28
CA LEU A 323 13.89 -14.39 14.31
C LEU A 323 12.90 -15.55 14.20
N ASN A 324 12.72 -16.15 13.01
CA ASN A 324 11.98 -17.42 12.87
C ASN A 324 12.74 -18.59 13.52
N LEU A 325 14.07 -18.53 13.62
CA LEU A 325 14.89 -19.53 14.32
C LEU A 325 14.85 -19.32 15.83
N VAL A 326 14.96 -18.07 16.30
CA VAL A 326 15.15 -17.75 17.72
C VAL A 326 13.82 -17.62 18.48
N THR A 327 12.76 -17.17 17.81
CA THR A 327 11.46 -16.90 18.44
C THR A 327 10.30 -17.63 17.74
N PRO A 328 10.31 -18.98 17.68
CA PRO A 328 9.31 -19.75 16.94
C PRO A 328 7.87 -19.50 17.40
N GLU A 329 7.66 -19.21 18.68
CA GLU A 329 6.34 -18.88 19.26
C GLU A 329 5.69 -17.65 18.57
N LYS A 330 6.51 -16.71 18.10
CA LYS A 330 6.06 -15.47 17.45
C LYS A 330 6.08 -15.58 15.92
N HIS A 331 6.96 -16.42 15.38
CA HIS A 331 7.23 -16.54 13.96
C HIS A 331 7.41 -18.01 13.54
N PRO A 332 6.35 -18.84 13.57
CA PRO A 332 6.49 -20.29 13.37
C PRO A 332 6.63 -20.71 11.89
N ALA A 333 6.33 -19.82 10.95
CA ALA A 333 5.97 -20.17 9.56
C ALA A 333 6.97 -21.10 8.84
N MET A 334 8.28 -20.90 9.06
CA MET A 334 9.34 -21.65 8.37
C MET A 334 10.00 -22.74 9.25
N THR A 335 9.80 -22.73 10.57
CA THR A 335 10.62 -23.51 11.51
C THR A 335 9.79 -24.38 12.46
N THR A 336 8.53 -24.67 12.14
CA THR A 336 7.55 -25.37 12.99
C THR A 336 8.06 -26.65 13.65
N ARG A 337 8.95 -27.40 13.02
CA ARG A 337 9.48 -28.69 13.52
C ARG A 337 10.99 -28.73 13.72
N PHE A 338 11.64 -27.55 13.74
CA PHE A 338 13.08 -27.49 13.98
C PHE A 338 13.38 -27.81 15.44
N THR A 339 14.33 -28.72 15.66
CA THR A 339 14.89 -28.98 16.99
C THR A 339 15.76 -27.81 17.45
N THR A 340 16.08 -27.75 18.73
CA THR A 340 17.06 -26.76 19.23
C THR A 340 18.40 -26.91 18.53
N GLN A 341 18.84 -28.14 18.26
CA GLN A 341 20.10 -28.41 17.56
C GLN A 341 20.09 -27.87 16.12
N ASP A 342 18.97 -28.00 15.40
CA ASP A 342 18.82 -27.41 14.07
C ASP A 342 18.97 -25.88 14.13
N ARG A 343 18.28 -25.24 15.09
CA ARG A 343 18.29 -23.77 15.24
C ARG A 343 19.68 -23.24 15.56
N VAL A 344 20.38 -23.92 16.47
CA VAL A 344 21.78 -23.65 16.83
C VAL A 344 22.66 -23.78 15.59
N ALA A 345 22.56 -24.89 14.84
CA ALA A 345 23.36 -25.11 13.64
C ALA A 345 23.16 -24.01 12.57
N TYR A 346 21.91 -23.59 12.33
CA TYR A 346 21.65 -22.46 11.43
C TYR A 346 22.27 -21.17 11.93
N LEU A 347 22.03 -20.81 13.20
CA LEU A 347 22.49 -19.54 13.73
C LEU A 347 24.02 -19.47 13.81
N THR A 348 24.69 -20.57 14.17
CA THR A 348 26.15 -20.69 14.10
C THR A 348 26.65 -20.43 12.69
N ARG A 349 26.05 -21.07 11.68
CA ARG A 349 26.42 -20.85 10.28
C ARG A 349 26.26 -19.38 9.88
N GLU A 350 25.13 -18.74 10.21
CA GLU A 350 24.92 -17.33 9.86
C GLU A 350 25.92 -16.41 10.59
N ILE A 351 26.33 -16.72 11.83
CA ILE A 351 27.41 -15.98 12.52
C ILE A 351 28.74 -16.14 11.78
N ASP A 352 29.09 -17.35 11.36
CA ASP A 352 30.33 -17.62 10.63
C ASP A 352 30.35 -16.89 9.28
N GLU A 353 29.25 -16.91 8.53
CA GLU A 353 29.09 -16.19 7.26
C GLU A 353 29.24 -14.66 7.44
N ILE A 354 28.71 -14.10 8.54
CA ILE A 354 28.88 -12.67 8.84
C ILE A 354 30.32 -12.36 9.27
N LYS A 355 31.03 -13.30 9.92
CA LYS A 355 32.46 -13.15 10.23
C LYS A 355 33.29 -13.15 8.95
N GLU A 356 32.97 -14.00 7.97
CA GLU A 356 33.60 -13.96 6.65
C GLU A 356 33.34 -12.61 5.96
N LEU A 357 32.09 -12.13 5.99
CA LEU A 357 31.74 -10.80 5.44
C LEU A 357 32.52 -9.66 6.13
N LEU A 358 32.81 -9.79 7.43
CA LEU A 358 33.60 -8.81 8.19
C LEU A 358 35.06 -8.70 7.70
N GLU A 359 35.62 -9.76 7.11
CA GLU A 359 36.99 -9.75 6.58
C GLU A 359 37.15 -8.74 5.44
N ASP A 360 36.11 -8.58 4.63
CA ASP A 360 36.08 -7.66 3.48
C ASP A 360 35.51 -6.27 3.84
N TYR A 361 34.65 -6.17 4.85
CA TYR A 361 33.89 -4.95 5.17
C TYR A 361 33.99 -4.56 6.66
N ASP A 362 35.10 -3.93 7.06
CA ASP A 362 35.35 -3.59 8.47
C ASP A 362 34.73 -2.25 8.93
N ASP A 363 34.12 -1.50 8.02
CA ASP A 363 33.49 -0.19 8.23
C ASP A 363 31.95 -0.22 8.25
N ALA A 364 31.34 -1.36 7.88
CA ALA A 364 29.89 -1.55 7.90
C ALA A 364 29.38 -1.90 9.30
N LYS A 365 28.81 -0.90 9.99
CA LYS A 365 28.32 -1.08 11.38
C LYS A 365 27.34 -2.24 11.59
N LEU A 366 26.53 -2.56 10.57
CA LEU A 366 25.45 -3.53 10.67
C LEU A 366 25.97 -4.97 10.78
N ILE A 367 27.18 -5.23 10.26
CA ILE A 367 27.89 -6.51 10.45
C ILE A 367 28.15 -6.72 11.95
N TYR A 368 28.73 -5.73 12.62
CA TYR A 368 28.99 -5.79 14.06
C TYR A 368 27.70 -5.88 14.89
N GLU A 369 26.63 -5.18 14.49
CA GLU A 369 25.32 -5.27 15.15
C GLU A 369 24.73 -6.68 15.00
N GLY A 370 24.81 -7.27 13.80
CA GLY A 370 24.40 -8.65 13.52
C GLY A 370 25.19 -9.67 14.34
N LEU A 371 26.52 -9.62 14.33
CA LEU A 371 27.39 -10.51 15.11
C LEU A 371 27.08 -10.44 16.60
N PHE A 372 26.92 -9.23 17.12
CA PHE A 372 26.61 -9.01 18.53
C PHE A 372 25.26 -9.62 18.91
N GLU A 373 24.19 -9.28 18.17
CA GLU A 373 22.85 -9.79 18.47
C GLU A 373 22.75 -11.32 18.30
N TYR A 374 23.33 -11.87 17.23
CA TYR A 374 23.19 -13.29 16.91
C TYR A 374 24.00 -14.17 17.85
N THR A 375 25.17 -13.73 18.31
CA THR A 375 25.93 -14.44 19.34
C THR A 375 25.14 -14.53 20.66
N LEU A 376 24.43 -13.46 21.04
CA LEU A 376 23.55 -13.48 22.21
C LEU A 376 22.34 -14.41 22.01
N TYR A 377 21.74 -14.41 20.82
CA TYR A 377 20.67 -15.35 20.48
C TYR A 377 21.14 -16.81 20.50
N LEU A 378 22.38 -17.09 20.07
CA LEU A 378 22.98 -18.41 20.11
C LEU A 378 23.09 -18.89 21.56
N CYS A 379 23.69 -18.07 22.43
CA CYS A 379 23.78 -18.34 23.86
C CYS A 379 22.39 -18.60 24.49
N GLN A 380 21.39 -17.80 24.10
CA GLN A 380 20.01 -17.97 24.56
C GLN A 380 19.41 -19.31 24.12
N LEU A 381 19.59 -19.72 22.86
CA LEU A 381 19.11 -20.99 22.33
C LEU A 381 19.75 -22.19 23.04
N GLU A 382 21.02 -22.06 23.41
CA GLU A 382 21.77 -23.09 24.13
C GLU A 382 21.54 -23.05 25.65
N GLY A 383 20.83 -22.03 26.16
CA GLY A 383 20.55 -21.88 27.59
C GLY A 383 21.79 -21.61 28.44
N ARG A 384 22.83 -20.99 27.86
CA ARG A 384 24.11 -20.70 28.52
C ARG A 384 24.46 -19.22 28.46
N ALA A 385 25.42 -18.82 29.28
CA ALA A 385 26.07 -17.50 29.15
C ALA A 385 27.15 -17.54 28.05
N PRO A 386 27.53 -16.37 27.48
CA PRO A 386 28.68 -16.28 26.60
C PRO A 386 29.95 -16.75 27.30
N ASP A 387 30.76 -17.55 26.61
CA ASP A 387 32.07 -17.97 27.10
C ASP A 387 33.09 -16.82 27.05
N ASP A 388 34.33 -17.08 27.50
CA ASP A 388 35.36 -16.05 27.57
C ASP A 388 35.77 -15.51 26.19
N SER A 389 35.74 -16.35 25.15
CA SER A 389 36.06 -15.95 23.77
C SER A 389 34.92 -15.11 23.19
N GLU A 390 33.68 -15.57 23.30
CA GLU A 390 32.50 -14.83 22.84
C GLU A 390 32.35 -13.51 23.59
N ARG A 391 32.66 -13.48 24.89
CA ARG A 391 32.66 -12.24 25.69
C ARG A 391 33.70 -11.25 25.16
N ALA A 392 34.90 -11.70 24.81
CA ALA A 392 35.92 -10.85 24.22
C ALA A 392 35.46 -10.29 22.86
N ASP A 393 34.87 -11.14 22.01
CA ASP A 393 34.29 -10.74 20.72
C ASP A 393 33.18 -9.69 20.90
N LEU A 394 32.23 -9.92 21.81
CA LEU A 394 31.13 -8.99 22.10
C LEU A 394 31.64 -7.62 22.56
N VAL A 395 32.67 -7.58 23.42
CA VAL A 395 33.30 -6.31 23.85
C VAL A 395 33.97 -5.60 22.66
N ALA A 396 34.70 -6.34 21.83
CA ALA A 396 35.38 -5.79 20.67
C ALA A 396 34.40 -5.22 19.63
N TRP A 397 33.35 -5.97 19.28
CA TRP A 397 32.31 -5.53 18.35
C TRP A 397 31.53 -4.33 18.88
N LEU A 398 31.22 -4.30 20.17
CA LEU A 398 30.55 -3.15 20.78
C LEU A 398 31.43 -1.89 20.76
N GLY A 399 32.74 -2.04 20.94
CA GLY A 399 33.72 -0.97 20.74
C GLY A 399 33.68 -0.41 19.32
N LYS A 400 33.64 -1.29 18.31
CA LYS A 400 33.49 -0.91 16.89
C LYS A 400 32.15 -0.22 16.62
N LEU A 401 31.04 -0.69 17.18
CA LEU A 401 29.73 -0.04 17.07
C LEU A 401 29.75 1.39 17.64
N LYS A 402 30.40 1.60 18.79
CA LYS A 402 30.56 2.94 19.39
C LYS A 402 31.41 3.88 18.53
N GLN A 403 32.36 3.33 17.77
CA GLN A 403 33.18 4.09 16.83
C GLN A 403 32.40 4.44 15.55
N LEU A 404 31.67 3.47 14.98
CA LEU A 404 30.98 3.61 13.69
C LEU A 404 29.60 4.28 13.79
N ASP A 405 28.96 4.28 14.96
CA ASP A 405 27.64 4.90 15.18
C ASP A 405 27.62 5.82 16.42
N PRO A 406 28.42 6.90 16.43
CA PRO A 406 28.60 7.76 17.60
C PRO A 406 27.30 8.47 18.03
N MET A 407 26.38 8.71 17.09
CA MET A 407 25.07 9.30 17.39
C MET A 407 24.19 8.41 18.29
N ARG A 408 24.46 7.10 18.33
CA ARG A 408 23.72 6.12 19.13
C ARG A 408 24.54 5.55 20.29
N ASN A 409 25.63 6.21 20.70
CA ASN A 409 26.46 5.75 21.83
C ASN A 409 25.71 5.57 23.14
N GLY A 410 24.61 6.30 23.38
CA GLY A 410 23.71 6.02 24.49
C GLY A 410 23.14 4.59 24.45
N ARG A 411 22.60 4.17 23.30
CA ARG A 411 22.09 2.81 23.07
C ARG A 411 23.17 1.77 23.32
N TRP A 412 24.37 1.96 22.80
CA TRP A 412 25.48 1.00 22.95
C TRP A 412 25.98 0.91 24.38
N ALA A 413 26.02 2.03 25.10
CA ALA A 413 26.38 2.05 26.52
C ALA A 413 25.31 1.39 27.40
N ASP A 414 24.04 1.46 27.02
CA ASP A 414 22.95 0.77 27.71
C ASP A 414 23.08 -0.75 27.50
N LEU A 415 23.30 -1.18 26.25
CA LEU A 415 23.53 -2.57 25.89
C LEU A 415 24.75 -3.18 26.59
N GLU A 416 25.85 -2.44 26.69
CA GLU A 416 27.04 -2.85 27.46
C GLU A 416 26.74 -3.19 28.92
N ARG A 417 25.86 -2.39 29.55
CA ARG A 417 25.46 -2.58 30.94
C ARG A 417 24.49 -3.75 31.09
N GLU A 418 23.52 -3.86 30.19
CA GLU A 418 22.54 -4.95 30.19
C GLU A 418 23.20 -6.31 30.03
N CYS A 419 24.20 -6.41 29.16
CA CYS A 419 24.95 -7.66 28.94
C CYS A 419 26.06 -7.91 29.99
N GLY A 420 26.25 -7.01 30.96
CA GLY A 420 27.31 -7.14 31.97
C GLY A 420 28.71 -7.22 31.34
N LEU A 421 28.94 -6.52 30.23
CA LEU A 421 30.21 -6.51 29.49
C LEU A 421 31.18 -5.45 30.01
N LYS A 422 30.72 -4.60 30.93
CA LYS A 422 31.56 -3.61 31.59
C LYS A 422 32.52 -4.34 32.53
N GLU A 423 33.81 -4.37 32.19
CA GLU A 423 34.84 -4.79 33.14
C GLU A 423 34.69 -3.95 34.42
N GLY A 424 34.75 -4.62 35.57
CA GLY A 424 34.66 -3.98 36.87
C GLY A 424 35.68 -2.84 36.98
N GLY A 425 35.21 -1.62 36.86
CA GLY A 425 35.98 -0.43 37.20
C GLY A 425 36.30 -0.50 38.69
N LYS A 426 37.58 -0.66 39.00
CA LYS A 426 38.15 -0.45 40.34
C LYS A 426 37.74 0.88 40.93
#